data_AF-A0A848IVQ5-F1
#
_entry.id   AF-A0A848IVQ5-F1
#
_cell.length_a   1.000
_cell.length_b   1.000
_cell.length_c   1.000
_cell.angle_alpha   90.00
_cell.angle_beta   90.00
_cell.angle_gamma   90.00
#
_symmetry.space_group_name_H-M   'P 1'
#
loop_
_entity.id
_entity.type
_entity.pdbx_description
1 polymer ?
#
loop_
_entity_poly.entity_id
_entity_poly.type
_entity_poly.pdbx_seq_one_letter_code
_entity_poly.pdbx_strand_id
1 'polypeptide(L)'
;MEQKYRSKDSDYGLPENQSFNPIDRNKPTEQTSQKQTPKATTKTTKKDNSNGGIIALVVILLLVAAGFVIYFFLIKPQNEADKIAAAEKRRQQELADQKLKAEQEKQRELEAERHRALDSARLAQENIPEEGTISVLKSRTGRSYVVIGSFFDKDQAMDLAGKRKEQGLTTFVIEPYGKTRFYRVAAESYETYDEGMQGSESYKSEYGSEVWVLKY
;
A
#
# COMPACT_ATOMS: atom_id res chain seq x y z
N MET A 1 -25.97 -22.11 0.29
CA MET A 1 -25.05 -23.26 0.49
C MET A 1 -23.76 -22.69 1.04
N GLU A 2 -23.75 -22.39 2.33
CA GLU A 2 -23.19 -23.23 3.40
C GLU A 2 -21.66 -23.14 3.48
N GLN A 3 -21.20 -22.25 4.37
CA GLN A 3 -19.87 -22.26 4.93
C GLN A 3 -19.73 -23.51 5.81
N LYS A 4 -18.68 -24.31 5.59
CA LYS A 4 -18.33 -25.41 6.51
C LYS A 4 -17.15 -25.03 7.40
N TYR A 5 -17.43 -25.11 8.69
CA TYR A 5 -16.53 -24.91 9.81
C TYR A 5 -15.44 -25.98 9.90
N ARG A 6 -14.22 -25.51 10.16
CA ARG A 6 -13.26 -25.92 11.21
C ARG A 6 -13.58 -27.21 12.00
N SER A 7 -12.62 -28.14 12.08
CA SER A 7 -11.92 -28.49 13.34
C SER A 7 -10.75 -29.46 13.15
N LYS A 8 -9.71 -29.21 13.95
CA LYS A 8 -8.54 -30.07 14.20
C LYS A 8 -8.96 -31.18 15.16
N ASP A 9 -8.53 -32.41 14.92
CA ASP A 9 -8.30 -33.42 15.96
C ASP A 9 -6.95 -34.09 15.71
N SER A 10 -6.15 -34.09 16.76
CA SER A 10 -4.82 -34.67 16.89
C SER A 10 -4.96 -36.02 17.59
N ASP A 11 -4.54 -37.10 16.94
CA ASP A 11 -4.72 -38.45 17.46
C ASP A 11 -3.49 -39.37 17.27
N TYR A 12 -2.99 -39.83 18.41
CA TYR A 12 -2.19 -41.03 18.75
C TYR A 12 -0.85 -41.37 18.05
N GLY A 13 0.26 -41.03 18.73
CA GLY A 13 0.99 -41.95 19.64
C GLY A 13 1.48 -43.32 19.15
N LEU A 14 2.79 -43.39 18.85
CA LEU A 14 3.79 -44.49 18.90
C LEU A 14 3.60 -45.77 18.05
N PRO A 15 4.64 -46.18 17.27
CA PRO A 15 4.69 -47.49 16.62
C PRO A 15 5.06 -48.62 17.59
N GLU A 16 4.34 -49.71 17.40
CA GLU A 16 4.37 -51.02 18.04
C GLU A 16 5.51 -51.88 17.45
N ASN A 17 6.42 -52.42 18.26
CA ASN A 17 6.86 -53.83 18.15
C ASN A 17 7.79 -54.26 19.30
N GLN A 18 7.32 -55.29 19.99
CA GLN A 18 8.05 -56.13 20.92
C GLN A 18 8.68 -57.29 20.14
N SER A 19 9.87 -57.73 20.53
CA SER A 19 10.27 -59.13 20.38
C SER A 19 11.16 -59.52 21.56
N PHE A 20 10.50 -60.06 22.58
CA PHE A 20 11.10 -60.69 23.76
C PHE A 20 11.16 -62.20 23.49
N ASN A 21 12.35 -62.81 23.49
CA ASN A 21 12.49 -64.27 23.41
C ASN A 21 12.72 -64.84 24.82
N PRO A 22 11.82 -65.71 25.33
CA PRO A 22 11.93 -66.29 26.65
C PRO A 22 12.96 -67.44 26.73
N ILE A 23 13.44 -67.63 27.97
CA ILE A 23 14.40 -68.63 28.44
C ILE A 23 13.84 -70.05 28.28
N ASP A 24 14.61 -70.97 27.70
CA ASP A 24 14.27 -72.39 27.66
C ASP A 24 15.05 -73.18 28.71
N ARG A 25 14.31 -73.93 29.54
CA ARG A 25 14.77 -74.62 30.74
C ARG A 25 14.32 -76.09 30.68
N ASN A 26 15.28 -76.99 30.53
CA ASN A 26 15.27 -78.43 30.84
C ASN A 26 14.49 -79.39 29.92
N LYS A 27 15.18 -80.39 29.35
CA LYS A 27 14.99 -81.84 29.60
C LYS A 27 16.02 -82.74 28.84
N PRO A 28 16.17 -84.05 29.17
CA PRO A 28 17.47 -84.61 29.56
C PRO A 28 17.94 -85.87 28.79
N THR A 29 19.22 -86.21 29.01
CA THR A 29 19.87 -87.54 29.13
C THR A 29 19.67 -88.63 28.06
N GLU A 30 20.79 -89.10 27.49
CA GLU A 30 21.07 -90.54 27.37
C GLU A 30 22.57 -90.85 27.54
N GLN A 31 22.85 -91.97 28.23
CA GLN A 31 24.12 -92.39 28.85
C GLN A 31 24.90 -93.40 27.99
N THR A 32 26.19 -93.63 28.30
CA THR A 32 26.82 -94.96 28.55
C THR A 32 28.23 -94.73 29.18
N SER A 33 28.44 -94.95 30.50
CA SER A 33 29.17 -96.07 31.19
C SER A 33 30.56 -96.43 30.62
N GLN A 34 31.66 -96.63 31.35
CA GLN A 34 31.96 -96.86 32.79
C GLN A 34 33.50 -96.79 33.03
N LYS A 35 33.93 -96.48 34.27
CA LYS A 35 34.83 -97.30 35.14
C LYS A 35 35.93 -96.52 35.96
N GLN A 36 35.74 -96.54 37.30
CA GLN A 36 36.73 -96.65 38.42
C GLN A 36 37.66 -95.46 38.79
N THR A 37 37.37 -94.66 39.84
CA THR A 37 37.67 -94.76 41.31
C THR A 37 38.85 -93.87 41.78
N PRO A 38 38.88 -93.43 43.06
CA PRO A 38 39.08 -92.01 43.41
C PRO A 38 40.42 -91.69 44.10
N LYS A 39 40.79 -90.41 44.16
CA LYS A 39 41.59 -89.90 45.28
C LYS A 39 41.37 -88.41 45.57
N ALA A 40 41.03 -88.20 46.84
CA ALA A 40 40.99 -87.01 47.68
C ALA A 40 41.57 -85.67 47.19
N THR A 41 40.75 -84.63 47.41
CA THR A 41 41.05 -83.37 48.10
C THR A 41 42.32 -82.62 47.72
N THR A 42 42.16 -81.40 47.20
CA THR A 42 42.73 -80.19 47.83
C THR A 42 41.94 -78.97 47.36
N LYS A 43 41.36 -78.24 48.34
CA LYS A 43 40.93 -76.86 48.17
C LYS A 43 42.17 -76.00 47.92
N THR A 44 42.20 -75.24 46.83
CA THR A 44 43.10 -74.09 46.71
C THR A 44 42.30 -72.85 46.40
N THR A 45 42.19 -72.04 47.45
CA THR A 45 42.02 -70.60 47.42
C THR A 45 42.97 -69.91 46.44
N LYS A 46 42.47 -68.80 45.87
CA LYS A 46 43.17 -67.52 45.62
C LYS A 46 43.57 -67.17 44.18
N LYS A 47 43.06 -66.00 43.77
CA LYS A 47 43.78 -64.82 43.22
C LYS A 47 43.23 -64.35 41.87
N ASP A 48 42.36 -63.36 41.95
CA ASP A 48 41.86 -62.51 40.89
C ASP A 48 42.93 -61.49 40.47
N ASN A 49 43.28 -61.50 39.18
CA ASN A 49 44.22 -60.54 38.61
C ASN A 49 43.39 -59.32 38.19
N SER A 50 43.33 -58.30 39.05
CA SER A 50 42.48 -57.12 38.89
C SER A 50 42.96 -56.17 37.77
N ASN A 51 42.85 -56.60 36.51
CA ASN A 51 43.06 -55.71 35.35
C ASN A 51 41.81 -54.87 35.01
N GLY A 52 40.69 -55.09 35.72
CA GLY A 52 39.43 -54.38 35.49
C GLY A 52 39.53 -52.85 35.66
N GLY A 53 40.38 -52.37 36.56
CA GLY A 53 40.62 -50.93 36.72
C GLY A 53 41.31 -50.29 35.51
N ILE A 54 42.29 -50.99 34.91
CA ILE A 54 43.00 -50.49 33.73
C ILE A 54 42.08 -50.53 32.51
N ILE A 55 41.30 -51.61 32.34
CA ILE A 55 40.33 -51.73 31.24
C ILE A 55 39.27 -50.62 31.34
N ALA A 56 38.75 -50.34 32.54
CA ALA A 56 37.83 -49.23 32.75
C ALA A 56 38.45 -47.87 32.37
N LEU A 57 39.72 -47.64 32.72
CA LEU A 57 40.44 -46.42 32.39
C LEU A 57 40.63 -46.26 30.87
N VAL A 58 40.99 -47.33 30.16
CA VAL A 58 41.13 -47.34 28.70
C VAL A 58 39.79 -47.06 28.01
N VAL A 59 38.70 -47.64 28.50
CA VAL A 59 37.36 -47.40 27.95
C VAL A 59 36.93 -45.94 28.18
N ILE A 60 37.18 -45.38 29.36
CA ILE A 60 36.90 -43.96 29.64
C ILE A 60 37.71 -43.06 28.71
N LEU A 61 38.99 -43.37 28.50
CA LEU A 61 39.86 -42.60 27.61
C LEU A 61 39.38 -42.66 26.16
N LEU A 62 38.92 -43.82 25.70
CA LEU A 62 38.30 -43.97 24.38
C LEU A 62 37.01 -43.16 24.25
N LEU A 63 36.16 -43.13 25.28
CA LEU A 63 34.93 -42.33 25.26
C LEU A 63 35.22 -40.83 25.25
N VAL A 64 36.22 -40.37 26.00
CA VAL A 64 36.66 -38.97 25.97
C VAL A 64 37.23 -38.59 24.61
N ALA A 65 38.07 -39.46 24.01
CA ALA A 65 38.62 -39.24 22.68
C ALA A 65 37.52 -39.21 21.60
N ALA A 66 36.56 -40.14 21.66
CA ALA A 66 35.41 -40.15 20.75
C ALA A 66 34.56 -38.89 20.91
N GLY A 67 34.27 -38.47 22.15
CA GLY A 67 33.55 -37.22 22.43
C GLY A 67 34.29 -35.98 21.90
N PHE A 68 35.62 -35.94 22.02
CA PHE A 68 36.45 -34.86 21.48
C PHE A 68 36.41 -34.80 19.95
N VAL A 69 36.51 -35.95 19.28
CA VAL A 69 36.42 -36.04 17.82
C VAL A 69 35.03 -35.59 17.34
N ILE A 70 33.95 -36.05 17.98
CA ILE A 70 32.58 -35.64 17.65
C ILE A 70 32.38 -34.14 17.85
N TYR A 71 32.86 -33.58 18.97
CA TYR A 71 32.76 -32.15 19.25
C TYR A 71 33.52 -31.30 18.22
N PHE A 72 34.75 -31.69 17.88
CA PHE A 72 35.61 -30.92 17.00
C PHE A 72 35.14 -31.00 15.52
N PHE A 73 34.68 -32.18 15.07
CA PHE A 73 34.30 -32.38 13.68
C PHE A 73 32.82 -32.20 13.36
N LEU A 74 31.89 -32.38 14.31
CA LEU A 74 30.45 -32.19 14.04
C LEU A 74 29.90 -30.90 14.64
N ILE A 75 30.24 -30.57 15.88
CA ILE A 75 29.58 -29.46 16.61
C ILE A 75 30.23 -28.10 16.31
N LYS A 76 31.56 -28.03 16.31
CA LYS A 76 32.29 -26.78 16.03
C LYS A 76 31.99 -26.19 14.63
N PRO A 77 32.03 -26.96 13.52
CA PRO A 77 31.75 -26.41 12.19
C PRO A 77 30.28 -26.03 11.96
N GLN A 78 29.31 -26.73 12.59
CA GLN A 78 27.90 -26.34 12.49
C GLN A 78 27.62 -24.96 13.10
N ASN A 79 28.22 -24.66 14.27
CA ASN A 79 28.03 -23.37 14.93
C ASN A 79 28.58 -22.17 14.12
N GLU A 80 29.62 -22.38 13.31
CA GLU A 80 30.16 -21.34 12.42
C GLU A 80 29.30 -21.18 11.16
N ALA A 81 28.85 -22.28 10.57
CA ALA A 81 27.94 -22.28 9.42
C ALA A 81 26.60 -21.60 9.77
N ASP A 82 26.03 -21.89 10.94
CA ASP A 82 24.77 -21.30 11.40
C ASP A 82 24.90 -19.78 11.63
N LYS A 83 26.04 -19.33 12.17
CA LYS A 83 26.32 -17.89 12.34
C LYS A 83 26.45 -17.17 11.01
N ILE A 84 27.12 -17.78 10.02
CA ILE A 84 27.27 -17.21 8.68
C ILE A 84 25.90 -17.17 7.97
N ALA A 85 25.13 -18.25 8.04
CA ALA A 85 23.78 -18.31 7.47
C ALA A 85 22.84 -17.28 8.12
N ALA A 86 22.92 -17.11 9.45
CA ALA A 86 22.16 -16.07 10.15
C ALA A 86 22.59 -14.66 9.77
N ALA A 87 23.90 -14.41 9.59
CA ALA A 87 24.42 -13.12 9.16
C ALA A 87 24.03 -12.79 7.71
N GLU A 88 24.07 -13.77 6.80
CA GLU A 88 23.62 -13.60 5.42
C GLU A 88 22.11 -13.35 5.34
N LYS A 89 21.31 -14.11 6.10
CA LYS A 89 19.86 -13.88 6.19
C LYS A 89 19.53 -12.49 6.73
N ARG A 90 20.26 -12.00 7.74
CA ARG A 90 20.11 -10.62 8.24
C ARG A 90 20.45 -9.59 7.17
N ARG A 91 21.56 -9.74 6.44
CA ARG A 91 21.92 -8.83 5.34
C ARG A 91 20.87 -8.83 4.24
N GLN A 92 20.34 -10.00 3.87
CA GLN A 92 19.27 -10.11 2.87
C GLN A 92 17.99 -9.42 3.35
N GLN A 93 17.63 -9.58 4.63
CA GLN A 93 16.50 -8.87 5.24
C GLN A 93 16.72 -7.36 5.25
N GLU A 94 17.89 -6.87 5.65
CA GLU A 94 18.23 -5.44 5.63
C GLU A 94 18.20 -4.86 4.21
N LEU A 95 18.68 -5.61 3.21
CA LEU A 95 18.60 -5.22 1.80
C LEU A 95 17.15 -5.19 1.29
N ALA A 96 16.32 -6.16 1.69
CA ALA A 96 14.91 -6.19 1.33
C ALA A 96 14.15 -5.01 1.98
N ASP A 97 14.42 -4.71 3.25
CA ASP A 97 13.84 -3.59 3.98
C ASP A 97 14.29 -2.25 3.40
N GLN A 98 15.55 -2.11 3.00
CA GLN A 98 16.05 -0.91 2.31
C GLN A 98 15.37 -0.72 0.95
N LYS A 99 15.25 -1.79 0.14
CA LYS A 99 14.56 -1.71 -1.14
C LYS A 99 13.09 -1.34 -0.98
N LEU A 100 12.41 -1.93 0.01
CA LEU A 100 11.02 -1.61 0.32
C LEU A 100 10.85 -0.14 0.72
N LYS A 101 11.75 0.38 1.58
CA LYS A 101 11.72 1.79 1.98
C LYS A 101 11.99 2.74 0.80
N ALA A 102 12.98 2.43 -0.04
CA ALA A 102 13.29 3.22 -1.22
C ALA A 102 12.13 3.22 -2.24
N GLU A 103 11.45 2.09 -2.42
CA GLU A 103 10.27 2.00 -3.28
C GLU A 103 9.08 2.77 -2.71
N GLN A 104 8.85 2.70 -1.39
CA GLN A 104 7.83 3.51 -0.71
C GLN A 104 8.11 5.01 -0.82
N GLU A 105 9.37 5.43 -0.67
CA GLU A 105 9.76 6.84 -0.82
C GLU A 105 9.53 7.32 -2.24
N LYS A 106 9.94 6.53 -3.25
CA LYS A 106 9.67 6.83 -4.66
C LYS A 106 8.18 6.91 -4.97
N GLN A 107 7.36 6.04 -4.38
CA GLN A 107 5.90 6.10 -4.52
C GLN A 107 5.32 7.37 -3.91
N ARG A 108 5.79 7.77 -2.71
CA ARG A 108 5.36 9.02 -2.06
C ARG A 108 5.77 10.25 -2.85
N GLU A 109 6.97 10.25 -3.43
CA GLU A 109 7.45 11.34 -4.28
C GLU A 109 6.58 11.47 -5.54
N LEU A 110 6.29 10.33 -6.20
CA LEU A 110 5.40 10.31 -7.36
C LEU A 110 3.98 10.76 -7.02
N GLU A 111 3.45 10.36 -5.87
CA GLU A 111 2.13 10.79 -5.39
C GLU A 111 2.12 12.28 -5.06
N ALA A 112 3.15 12.80 -4.41
CA ALA A 112 3.31 14.23 -4.12
C ALA A 112 3.44 15.06 -5.41
N GLU A 113 4.18 14.57 -6.41
CA GLU A 113 4.28 15.21 -7.73
C GLU A 113 2.92 15.22 -8.44
N ARG A 114 2.21 14.09 -8.42
CA ARG A 114 0.83 14.02 -8.96
C ARG A 114 -0.09 14.99 -8.25
N HIS A 115 -0.04 15.09 -6.93
CA HIS A 115 -0.85 16.03 -6.17
C HIS A 115 -0.53 17.48 -6.55
N ARG A 116 0.76 17.84 -6.64
CA ARG A 116 1.19 19.17 -7.10
C ARG A 116 0.75 19.48 -8.53
N ALA A 117 0.77 18.48 -9.42
CA ALA A 117 0.30 18.63 -10.79
C ALA A 117 -1.23 18.80 -10.87
N LEU A 118 -1.98 18.10 -10.01
CA LEU A 118 -3.43 18.29 -9.91
C LEU A 118 -3.77 19.65 -9.31
N ASP A 119 -3.06 20.10 -8.28
CA ASP A 119 -3.24 21.42 -7.69
C ASP A 119 -2.93 22.52 -8.71
N SER A 120 -1.82 22.42 -9.45
CA SER A 120 -1.48 23.40 -10.47
C SER A 120 -2.48 23.40 -11.62
N ALA A 121 -2.97 22.23 -12.06
CA ALA A 121 -4.03 22.13 -13.06
C ALA A 121 -5.35 22.73 -12.56
N ARG A 122 -5.71 22.51 -11.29
CA ARG A 122 -6.90 23.11 -10.66
C ARG A 122 -6.78 24.62 -10.61
N LEU A 123 -5.64 25.15 -10.17
CA LEU A 123 -5.40 26.59 -10.13
C LEU A 123 -5.41 27.20 -11.54
N ALA A 124 -4.86 26.49 -12.54
CA ALA A 124 -4.93 26.92 -13.93
C ALA A 124 -6.37 26.94 -14.46
N GLN A 125 -7.21 25.96 -14.07
CA GLN A 125 -8.62 25.90 -14.43
C GLN A 125 -9.45 27.00 -13.74
N GLU A 126 -9.17 27.27 -12.47
CA GLU A 126 -9.81 28.34 -11.67
C GLU A 126 -9.42 29.74 -12.16
N ASN A 127 -8.24 29.88 -12.77
CA ASN A 127 -7.76 31.11 -13.38
C ASN A 127 -8.03 31.18 -14.89
N ILE A 128 -8.84 30.29 -15.45
CA ILE A 128 -9.39 30.53 -16.80
C ILE A 128 -10.33 31.72 -16.62
N PRO A 129 -10.01 32.91 -17.19
CA PRO A 129 -10.93 34.02 -17.12
C PRO A 129 -12.24 33.54 -17.73
N GLU A 130 -13.34 33.60 -16.95
CA GLU A 130 -14.67 33.33 -17.48
C GLU A 130 -14.87 34.30 -18.65
N GLU A 131 -14.72 33.82 -19.88
CA GLU A 131 -14.85 34.70 -21.04
C GLU A 131 -16.27 35.28 -21.02
N GLY A 132 -16.37 36.61 -20.90
CA GLY A 132 -17.66 37.28 -20.93
C GLY A 132 -18.37 36.94 -22.24
N THR A 133 -19.66 36.63 -22.17
CA THR A 133 -20.42 36.31 -23.39
C THR A 133 -21.00 37.58 -23.99
N ILE A 134 -20.85 37.76 -25.32
CA ILE A 134 -21.54 38.81 -26.06
C ILE A 134 -22.79 38.21 -26.70
N SER A 135 -23.96 38.67 -26.28
CA SER A 135 -25.24 38.25 -26.84
C SER A 135 -25.85 39.35 -27.70
N VAL A 136 -26.05 39.07 -29.00
CA VAL A 136 -26.69 40.02 -29.93
C VAL A 136 -28.19 39.76 -29.97
N LEU A 137 -28.97 40.78 -29.59
CA LEU A 137 -30.42 40.73 -29.49
C LEU A 137 -31.04 41.42 -30.70
N LYS A 138 -31.76 40.63 -31.51
CA LYS A 138 -32.42 41.09 -32.74
C LYS A 138 -33.94 41.23 -32.61
N SER A 139 -34.51 40.61 -31.59
CA SER A 139 -35.95 40.57 -31.33
C SER A 139 -36.23 40.77 -29.86
N ARG A 140 -37.40 41.35 -29.57
CA ARG A 140 -37.90 41.59 -28.21
C ARG A 140 -37.84 40.33 -27.34
N THR A 141 -37.34 40.46 -26.12
CA THR A 141 -37.20 39.35 -25.17
C THR A 141 -38.17 39.47 -23.99
N GLY A 142 -38.74 40.65 -23.77
CA GLY A 142 -39.61 40.97 -22.65
C GLY A 142 -38.87 41.37 -21.36
N ARG A 143 -37.53 41.33 -21.38
CA ARG A 143 -36.66 41.62 -20.23
C ARG A 143 -36.30 43.10 -20.16
N SER A 144 -35.79 43.51 -19.01
CA SER A 144 -35.26 44.86 -18.80
C SER A 144 -33.75 44.83 -18.87
N TYR A 145 -33.16 45.73 -19.64
CA TYR A 145 -31.73 45.78 -19.89
C TYR A 145 -31.15 47.09 -19.37
N VAL A 146 -30.06 47.02 -18.62
CA VAL A 146 -29.33 48.22 -18.19
C VAL A 146 -28.37 48.63 -19.29
N VAL A 147 -28.77 49.63 -20.07
CA VAL A 147 -28.01 50.18 -21.18
C VAL A 147 -26.95 51.13 -20.64
N ILE A 148 -25.70 50.90 -21.01
CA ILE A 148 -24.52 51.68 -20.63
C ILE A 148 -23.96 52.51 -21.78
N GLY A 149 -24.49 52.33 -23.00
CA GLY A 149 -24.05 53.05 -24.18
C GLY A 149 -24.97 52.85 -25.37
N SER A 150 -25.02 53.87 -26.24
CA SER A 150 -25.80 53.87 -27.47
C SER A 150 -24.95 54.43 -28.60
N PHE A 151 -24.76 53.64 -29.65
CA PHE A 151 -23.86 53.92 -30.75
C PHE A 151 -24.61 53.94 -32.07
N PHE A 152 -24.20 54.80 -32.99
CA PHE A 152 -24.81 54.83 -34.33
C PHE A 152 -24.36 53.64 -35.17
N ASP A 153 -23.08 53.29 -35.04
CA ASP A 153 -22.45 52.22 -35.79
C ASP A 153 -22.31 50.95 -34.96
N LYS A 154 -22.39 49.80 -35.64
CA LYS A 154 -22.33 48.48 -35.01
C LYS A 154 -20.94 48.19 -34.46
N ASP A 155 -19.89 48.61 -35.15
CA ASP A 155 -18.50 48.40 -34.75
C ASP A 155 -18.22 49.03 -33.38
N GLN A 156 -18.65 50.27 -33.15
CA GLN A 156 -18.49 50.94 -31.86
C GLN A 156 -19.20 50.20 -30.73
N ALA A 157 -20.42 49.71 -30.97
CA ALA A 157 -21.14 48.91 -29.99
C ALA A 157 -20.43 47.57 -29.69
N MET A 158 -19.88 46.93 -30.73
CA MET A 158 -19.12 45.70 -30.60
C MET A 158 -17.77 45.90 -29.92
N ASP A 159 -17.11 47.05 -30.12
CA ASP A 159 -15.84 47.39 -29.46
C ASP A 159 -16.03 47.55 -27.94
N LEU A 160 -17.11 48.22 -27.51
CA LEU A 160 -17.44 48.30 -26.08
C LEU A 160 -17.80 46.93 -25.51
N ALA A 161 -18.59 46.14 -26.23
CA ALA A 161 -18.93 44.78 -25.81
C ALA A 161 -17.71 43.86 -25.74
N GLY A 162 -16.75 44.03 -26.66
CA GLY A 162 -15.47 43.33 -26.68
C GLY A 162 -14.63 43.65 -25.46
N LYS A 163 -14.48 44.93 -25.12
CA LYS A 163 -13.77 45.37 -23.89
C LYS A 163 -14.36 44.74 -22.63
N ARG A 164 -15.70 44.67 -22.54
CA ARG A 164 -16.37 44.03 -21.40
C ARG A 164 -16.22 42.51 -21.40
N LYS A 165 -16.22 41.87 -22.57
CA LYS A 165 -15.90 40.45 -22.71
C LYS A 165 -14.50 40.13 -22.20
N GLU A 166 -13.50 40.96 -22.52
CA GLU A 166 -12.11 40.80 -22.06
C GLU A 166 -12.01 40.92 -20.52
N GLN A 167 -12.91 41.67 -19.89
CA GLN A 167 -13.03 41.76 -18.43
C GLN A 167 -13.81 40.58 -17.80
N GLY A 168 -14.25 39.62 -18.61
CA GLY A 168 -15.06 38.49 -18.18
C GLY A 168 -16.54 38.81 -17.95
N LEU A 169 -17.01 39.98 -18.37
CA LEU A 169 -18.38 40.43 -18.13
C LEU A 169 -19.29 40.06 -19.31
N THR A 170 -20.45 39.48 -18.99
CA THR A 170 -21.52 39.27 -19.97
C THR A 170 -22.06 40.61 -20.45
N THR A 171 -22.24 40.76 -21.76
CA THR A 171 -22.73 42.00 -22.36
C THR A 171 -23.75 41.69 -23.45
N PHE A 172 -24.78 42.53 -23.57
CA PHE A 172 -25.85 42.38 -24.54
C PHE A 172 -25.81 43.52 -25.55
N VAL A 173 -25.81 43.21 -26.85
CA VAL A 173 -25.87 44.20 -27.92
C VAL A 173 -27.26 44.14 -28.53
N ILE A 174 -28.04 45.21 -28.37
CA ILE A 174 -29.39 45.34 -28.90
C ILE A 174 -29.32 46.03 -30.26
N GLU A 175 -29.76 45.35 -31.31
CA GLU A 175 -29.84 45.92 -32.65
C GLU A 175 -30.94 47.02 -32.72
N PRO A 176 -30.77 48.02 -33.61
CA PRO A 176 -31.78 49.05 -33.81
C PRO A 176 -33.13 48.44 -34.17
N TYR A 177 -34.20 48.95 -33.55
CA TYR A 177 -35.56 48.47 -33.80
C TYR A 177 -36.56 49.62 -33.88
N GLY A 178 -37.67 49.39 -34.58
CA GLY A 178 -38.69 50.41 -34.78
C GLY A 178 -38.15 51.64 -35.53
N LYS A 179 -38.15 52.80 -34.87
CA LYS A 179 -37.71 54.07 -35.47
C LYS A 179 -36.27 54.47 -35.09
N THR A 180 -35.63 53.75 -34.17
CA THR A 180 -34.23 54.06 -33.78
C THR A 180 -33.25 53.44 -34.77
N ARG A 181 -32.12 54.13 -34.98
CA ARG A 181 -30.98 53.63 -35.77
C ARG A 181 -29.77 53.26 -34.90
N PHE A 182 -29.88 53.43 -33.58
CA PHE A 182 -28.79 53.20 -32.66
C PHE A 182 -28.71 51.76 -32.17
N TYR A 183 -27.51 51.20 -32.19
CA TYR A 183 -27.12 49.98 -31.49
C TYR A 183 -26.90 50.30 -30.03
N ARG A 184 -27.48 49.51 -29.12
CA ARG A 184 -27.35 49.75 -27.68
C ARG A 184 -26.58 48.63 -27.03
N VAL A 185 -25.73 48.98 -26.07
CA VAL A 185 -24.94 48.01 -25.31
C VAL A 185 -25.46 48.01 -23.89
N ALA A 186 -25.90 46.84 -23.42
CA ALA A 186 -26.39 46.64 -22.07
C ALA A 186 -25.43 45.77 -21.26
N ALA A 187 -25.16 46.22 -20.04
CA ALA A 187 -24.29 45.54 -19.10
C ALA A 187 -24.96 44.30 -18.50
N GLU A 188 -26.28 44.36 -18.30
CA GLU A 188 -27.01 43.31 -17.60
C GLU A 188 -28.49 43.26 -18.02
N SER A 189 -29.15 42.14 -17.72
CA SER A 189 -30.56 41.92 -17.99
C SER A 189 -31.29 41.38 -16.77
N TYR A 190 -32.48 41.91 -16.53
CA TYR A 190 -33.35 41.63 -15.39
C TYR A 190 -34.75 41.23 -15.87
N GLU A 191 -35.51 40.54 -15.03
CA GLU A 191 -36.87 40.10 -15.41
C GLU A 191 -37.86 41.25 -15.32
N THR A 192 -37.73 42.08 -14.28
CA THR A 192 -38.61 43.22 -14.04
C THR A 192 -37.92 44.56 -14.32
N TYR A 193 -38.71 45.62 -14.55
CA TYR A 193 -38.16 46.97 -14.77
C TYR A 193 -37.56 47.55 -13.49
N ASP A 194 -38.20 47.28 -12.35
CA ASP A 194 -37.77 47.79 -11.05
C ASP A 194 -36.42 47.20 -10.62
N GLU A 195 -36.19 45.91 -10.86
CA GLU A 195 -34.87 45.27 -10.71
C GLU A 195 -33.81 45.94 -11.59
N GLY A 196 -34.14 46.20 -12.85
CA GLY A 196 -33.24 46.90 -13.76
C GLY A 196 -32.89 48.30 -13.27
N MET A 197 -33.85 49.03 -12.69
CA MET A 197 -33.60 50.36 -12.12
C MET A 197 -32.65 50.29 -10.93
N GLN A 198 -32.88 49.36 -10.00
CA GLN A 198 -31.99 49.15 -8.86
C GLN A 198 -30.59 48.73 -9.32
N GLY A 199 -30.51 47.81 -10.27
CA GLY A 199 -29.26 47.36 -10.88
C GLY A 199 -28.52 48.47 -11.61
N SER A 200 -29.22 49.43 -12.22
CA SER A 200 -28.59 50.54 -12.93
C SER A 200 -27.77 51.46 -12.03
N GLU A 201 -28.11 51.58 -10.75
CA GLU A 201 -27.42 52.47 -9.81
C GLU A 201 -25.95 52.08 -9.60
N SER A 202 -25.62 50.78 -9.64
CA SER A 202 -24.23 50.32 -9.52
C SER A 202 -23.37 50.80 -10.70
N TYR A 203 -23.93 50.75 -11.91
CA TYR A 203 -23.25 51.13 -13.15
C TYR A 203 -23.14 52.64 -13.34
N LYS A 204 -23.99 53.46 -12.70
CA LYS A 204 -23.87 54.93 -12.77
C LYS A 204 -22.55 55.47 -12.22
N SER A 205 -21.95 54.76 -11.26
CA SER A 205 -20.65 55.14 -10.72
C SER A 205 -19.51 55.00 -11.73
N GLU A 206 -19.63 54.03 -12.64
CA GLU A 206 -18.61 53.67 -13.63
C GLU A 206 -18.84 54.34 -15.00
N TYR A 207 -20.09 54.38 -15.45
CA TYR A 207 -20.49 54.85 -16.79
C TYR A 207 -21.20 56.22 -16.76
N GLY A 208 -21.37 56.81 -15.58
CA GLY A 208 -21.98 58.13 -15.40
C GLY A 208 -23.50 58.15 -15.59
N SER A 209 -24.02 59.34 -15.93
CA SER A 209 -25.46 59.57 -16.10
C SER A 209 -26.05 59.01 -17.41
N GLU A 210 -25.23 58.43 -18.27
CA GLU A 210 -25.64 57.81 -19.54
C GLU A 210 -26.09 56.35 -19.35
N VAL A 211 -26.32 55.91 -18.11
CA VAL A 211 -26.91 54.61 -17.82
C VAL A 211 -28.43 54.73 -17.72
N TRP A 212 -29.17 53.94 -18.49
CA TRP A 212 -30.63 53.89 -18.41
C TRP A 212 -31.15 52.46 -18.60
N VAL A 213 -32.37 52.22 -18.14
CA VAL A 213 -33.02 50.91 -18.26
C VAL A 213 -33.92 50.89 -19.48
N LEU A 214 -33.83 49.83 -20.29
CA LEU A 214 -34.64 49.62 -21.48
C LEU A 214 -35.37 48.29 -21.40
N LYS A 215 -36.71 48.32 -21.45
CA LYS A 215 -37.50 47.11 -21.67
C LYS A 215 -37.46 46.77 -23.17
N TYR A 216 -36.98 45.57 -23.49
CA TYR A 216 -36.79 45.09 -24.86
C TYR A 216 -37.46 43.74 -25.05
#